data_AF-A0A936Q0J7-F1
#
_entry.id   AF-A0A936Q0J7-F1
#
_cell.length_a   1.000
_cell.length_b   1.000
_cell.length_c   1.000
_cell.angle_alpha   90.00
_cell.angle_beta   90.00
_cell.angle_gamma   90.00
#
_symmetry.space_group_name_H-M   'P 1'
#
loop_
_entity.id
_entity.type
_entity.pdbx_description
1 polymer ?
#
loop_
_entity_poly.entity_id
_entity_poly.type
_entity_poly.pdbx_seq_one_letter_code
_entity_poly.pdbx_strand_id
1 'polypeptide(L)'
;MQITDILAQMGGLQSMARELGISEAQAAKGAEALAPAILGGFKKQAQAQPSGLEGLGGLLGQLGGGGLLDDVLSPQPTNVNLGNDVLGQIFGTKDVSRAVAQNASATSGLDPSILKKMLPMLAMLVTGYMARRGGGAVAAPSSGGGLGDLLGGLMGGGARSSSAPGAGASGGLGSLLDLDGDGNALDDILGMAGKLMR
;
A
#
# COMPACT_ATOMS: atom_id res chain seq x y z
N MET A 1 -6.16 16.11 -11.16
CA MET A 1 -5.32 15.98 -9.95
C MET A 1 -3.99 15.38 -10.36
N GLN A 2 -2.93 16.18 -10.41
CA GLN A 2 -1.58 15.65 -10.66
C GLN A 2 -1.04 14.99 -9.39
N ILE A 3 -0.14 14.01 -9.53
CA ILE A 3 0.46 13.33 -8.38
C ILE A 3 1.20 14.32 -7.48
N THR A 4 1.79 15.37 -8.06
CA THR A 4 2.49 16.46 -7.37
C THR A 4 1.58 17.19 -6.39
N ASP A 5 0.33 17.46 -6.77
CA ASP A 5 -0.68 18.13 -5.93
C ASP A 5 -1.02 17.29 -4.70
N ILE A 6 -1.17 15.98 -4.90
CA ILE A 6 -1.47 15.02 -3.83
C ILE A 6 -0.26 14.86 -2.90
N LEU A 7 0.96 14.83 -3.44
CA LEU A 7 2.19 14.80 -2.66
C LEU A 7 2.41 16.10 -1.88
N ALA A 8 2.02 17.25 -2.44
CA ALA A 8 2.02 18.53 -1.74
C ALA A 8 1.04 18.52 -0.56
N GLN A 9 -0.19 18.05 -0.81
CA GLN A 9 -1.25 17.99 0.20
C GLN A 9 -0.94 17.00 1.34
N MET A 10 -0.21 15.92 1.05
CA MET A 10 0.23 14.95 2.07
C MET A 10 1.52 15.37 2.79
N GLY A 11 2.15 16.48 2.42
CA GLY A 11 3.41 16.94 3.03
C GLY A 11 4.68 16.27 2.49
N GLY A 12 4.58 15.40 1.48
CA GLY A 12 5.73 14.69 0.92
C GLY A 12 6.76 15.63 0.26
N LEU A 13 6.30 16.69 -0.42
CA LEU A 13 7.20 17.70 -0.97
C LEU A 13 7.94 18.49 0.12
N GLN A 14 7.27 18.76 1.23
CA GLN A 14 7.84 19.47 2.37
C GLN A 14 8.90 18.62 3.09
N SER A 15 8.65 17.33 3.29
CA SER A 15 9.66 16.41 3.86
C SER A 15 10.88 16.30 2.96
N MET A 16 10.70 16.12 1.65
CA MET A 16 11.82 16.08 0.70
C MET A 16 12.60 17.40 0.67
N ALA A 17 11.91 18.54 0.70
CA ALA A 17 12.55 19.85 0.72
C ALA A 17 13.47 20.01 1.94
N ARG A 18 12.99 19.61 3.13
CA ARG A 18 13.76 19.63 4.38
C ARG A 18 14.97 18.69 4.32
N GLU A 19 14.78 17.47 3.84
CA GLU A 19 15.82 16.45 3.81
C GLU A 19 16.91 16.75 2.79
N LEU A 20 16.55 17.40 1.68
CA LEU A 20 17.48 17.80 0.63
C LEU A 20 18.09 19.19 0.85
N GLY A 21 17.58 19.96 1.82
CA GLY A 21 17.99 21.34 2.06
C GLY A 21 17.65 22.29 0.90
N ILE A 22 16.52 22.07 0.24
CA ILE A 22 16.04 22.88 -0.89
C ILE A 22 14.69 23.53 -0.56
N SER A 23 14.26 24.49 -1.39
CA SER A 23 12.91 25.04 -1.28
C SER A 23 11.85 24.05 -1.76
N GLU A 24 10.61 24.18 -1.24
CA GLU A 24 9.47 23.38 -1.71
C GLU A 24 9.20 23.54 -3.20
N ALA A 25 9.39 24.75 -3.73
CA ALA A 25 9.28 25.01 -5.17
C ALA A 25 10.32 24.24 -6.00
N GLN A 26 11.55 24.08 -5.48
CA GLN A 26 12.56 23.24 -6.12
C GLN A 26 12.19 21.75 -5.99
N ALA A 27 11.73 21.30 -4.83
CA ALA A 27 11.25 19.93 -4.67
C ALA A 27 10.09 19.60 -5.63
N ALA A 28 9.15 20.52 -5.82
CA ALA A 28 8.04 20.39 -6.77
C ALA A 28 8.56 20.26 -8.21
N LYS A 29 9.41 21.17 -8.69
CA LYS A 29 10.01 21.11 -10.04
C LYS A 29 10.78 19.81 -10.27
N GLY A 30 11.52 19.38 -9.26
CA GLY A 30 12.26 18.12 -9.32
C GLY A 30 11.31 16.92 -9.41
N ALA A 31 10.25 16.90 -8.60
CA ALA A 31 9.23 15.86 -8.63
C ALA A 31 8.52 15.81 -9.99
N GLU A 32 8.18 16.95 -10.57
CA GLU A 32 7.57 17.06 -11.90
C GLU A 32 8.48 16.49 -12.99
N ALA A 33 9.80 16.73 -12.90
CA ALA A 33 10.76 16.21 -13.87
C ALA A 33 10.99 14.69 -13.73
N LEU A 34 10.91 14.15 -12.52
CA LEU A 34 11.14 12.72 -12.26
C LEU A 34 9.88 11.85 -12.38
N ALA A 35 8.70 12.40 -12.08
CA ALA A 35 7.43 11.70 -12.10
C ALA A 35 7.17 10.88 -13.39
N PRO A 36 7.35 11.41 -14.61
CA PRO A 36 7.05 10.65 -15.83
C PRO A 36 7.91 9.40 -15.96
N ALA A 37 9.18 9.46 -15.55
CA ALA A 37 10.07 8.31 -15.58
C ALA A 37 9.62 7.24 -14.59
N ILE A 38 9.33 7.62 -13.33
CA ILE A 38 8.89 6.69 -12.29
C ILE A 38 7.56 6.02 -12.67
N LEU A 39 6.58 6.81 -13.13
CA LEU A 39 5.29 6.29 -13.60
C LEU A 39 5.45 5.38 -14.82
N GLY A 40 6.35 5.73 -15.75
CA GLY A 40 6.71 4.88 -16.89
C GLY A 40 7.32 3.55 -16.46
N GLY A 41 8.20 3.56 -15.45
CA GLY A 41 8.78 2.36 -14.85
C GLY A 41 7.72 1.45 -14.23
N PHE A 42 6.80 1.99 -13.43
CA PHE A 42 5.68 1.23 -12.88
C PHE A 42 4.75 0.68 -13.95
N LYS A 43 4.45 1.46 -14.99
CA LYS A 43 3.65 0.99 -16.12
C LYS A 43 4.32 -0.19 -16.82
N LYS A 44 5.62 -0.10 -17.10
CA LYS A 44 6.40 -1.19 -17.69
C LYS A 44 6.36 -2.44 -16.80
N GLN A 45 6.47 -2.26 -15.49
CA GLN A 45 6.40 -3.37 -14.55
C GLN A 45 5.02 -4.03 -14.52
N ALA A 46 3.94 -3.25 -14.52
CA ALA A 46 2.58 -3.78 -14.62
C ALA A 46 2.36 -4.56 -15.92
N GLN A 47 2.95 -4.12 -17.03
CA GLN A 47 2.89 -4.83 -18.32
C GLN A 47 3.75 -6.10 -18.35
N ALA A 48 4.81 -6.17 -17.54
CA ALA A 48 5.67 -7.35 -17.44
C ALA A 48 5.05 -8.43 -16.54
N GLN A 49 4.12 -8.07 -15.65
CA GLN A 49 3.43 -9.04 -14.79
C GLN A 49 2.32 -9.78 -15.57
N PRO A 50 2.25 -11.12 -15.50
CA PRO A 50 1.17 -11.88 -16.14
C PRO A 50 -0.21 -11.55 -15.54
N SER A 51 -0.25 -11.18 -14.25
CA SER A 51 -1.46 -10.74 -13.54
C SER A 51 -1.74 -9.23 -13.70
N GLY A 52 -0.96 -8.51 -14.51
CA GLY A 52 -1.15 -7.09 -14.76
C GLY A 52 -1.06 -6.22 -13.50
N LEU A 53 -2.07 -5.35 -13.33
CA LEU A 53 -2.16 -4.43 -12.20
C LEU A 53 -2.35 -5.14 -10.85
N GLU A 54 -2.97 -6.32 -10.83
CA GLU A 54 -3.14 -7.11 -9.61
C GLU A 54 -1.79 -7.61 -9.08
N GLY A 55 -0.93 -8.07 -10.00
CA GLY A 55 0.46 -8.46 -9.68
C GLY A 55 1.30 -7.27 -9.23
N LEU A 56 1.02 -6.07 -9.76
CA LEU A 56 1.66 -4.84 -9.30
C LEU A 56 1.30 -4.52 -7.84
N GLY A 57 0.04 -4.74 -7.42
CA GLY A 57 -0.39 -4.56 -6.03
C GLY A 57 0.42 -5.43 -5.05
N GLY A 58 0.58 -6.71 -5.37
CA GLY A 58 1.41 -7.63 -4.57
C GLY A 58 2.88 -7.20 -4.51
N LEU A 59 3.44 -6.75 -5.64
CA LEU A 59 4.80 -6.24 -5.68
C LEU A 59 4.98 -4.97 -4.85
N LEU A 60 4.04 -4.02 -4.94
CA LEU A 60 4.05 -2.79 -4.15
C LEU A 60 4.04 -3.11 -2.65
N GLY A 61 3.25 -4.10 -2.23
CA GLY A 61 3.27 -4.63 -0.87
C GLY A 61 4.63 -5.20 -0.47
N GLN A 62 5.23 -6.03 -1.34
CA GLN A 62 6.55 -6.63 -1.10
C GLN A 62 7.68 -5.60 -1.00
N LEU A 63 7.59 -4.50 -1.75
CA LEU A 63 8.59 -3.43 -1.74
C LEU A 63 8.50 -2.51 -0.51
N GLY A 64 7.52 -2.70 0.38
CA GLY A 64 7.34 -1.92 1.60
C GLY A 64 5.96 -1.26 1.74
N GLY A 65 5.11 -1.38 0.71
CA GLY A 65 3.70 -0.98 0.77
C GLY A 65 3.50 0.46 1.21
N GLY A 66 2.42 0.69 1.95
CA GLY A 66 2.08 2.01 2.51
C GLY A 66 3.08 2.54 3.55
N GLY A 67 3.98 1.69 4.07
CA GLY A 67 5.02 2.07 5.02
C GLY A 67 6.11 2.96 4.41
N LEU A 68 6.35 2.84 3.10
CA LEU A 68 7.30 3.71 2.38
C LEU A 68 6.87 5.17 2.36
N LEU A 69 5.55 5.41 2.27
CA LEU A 69 5.00 6.76 2.37
C LEU A 69 5.19 7.31 3.79
N ASP A 70 4.96 6.47 4.80
CA ASP A 70 5.13 6.83 6.21
C ASP A 70 6.59 7.17 6.54
N ASP A 71 7.54 6.41 6.01
CA ASP A 71 8.99 6.64 6.18
C ASP A 71 9.42 8.02 5.68
N VAL A 72 8.93 8.45 4.50
CA VAL A 72 9.26 9.78 3.94
C VAL A 72 8.52 10.92 4.66
N LEU A 73 7.32 10.66 5.18
CA LEU A 73 6.56 11.66 5.92
C LEU A 73 7.00 11.79 7.38
N SER A 74 7.74 10.80 7.89
CA SER A 74 8.31 10.81 9.23
C SER A 74 9.30 11.96 9.41
N PRO A 75 9.44 12.52 10.63
CA PRO A 75 10.50 13.47 10.95
C PRO A 75 11.90 12.82 11.00
N GLN A 76 11.99 11.49 10.87
CA GLN A 76 13.25 10.74 10.84
C GLN A 76 13.89 10.80 9.45
N PRO A 77 15.22 10.66 9.35
CA PRO A 77 15.88 10.57 8.05
C PRO A 77 15.36 9.38 7.25
N THR A 78 14.94 9.66 6.03
CA THR A 78 14.32 8.72 5.11
C THR A 78 15.31 7.60 4.74
N ASN A 79 14.87 6.34 4.79
CA ASN A 79 15.71 5.21 4.39
C ASN A 79 15.78 5.07 2.87
N VAL A 80 16.69 5.83 2.26
CA VAL A 80 16.92 5.84 0.81
C VAL A 80 17.24 4.47 0.21
N ASN A 81 17.63 3.46 1.00
CA ASN A 81 17.86 2.10 0.50
C ASN A 81 16.57 1.46 -0.01
N LEU A 82 15.46 1.62 0.72
CA LEU A 82 14.15 1.12 0.30
C LEU A 82 13.72 1.75 -1.03
N GLY A 83 13.98 3.04 -1.18
CA GLY A 83 13.77 3.73 -2.46
C GLY A 83 14.66 3.20 -3.58
N ASN A 84 15.92 2.85 -3.29
CA ASN A 84 16.80 2.21 -4.28
C ASN A 84 16.31 0.82 -4.69
N ASP A 85 15.70 0.06 -3.79
CA ASP A 85 15.13 -1.27 -4.10
C ASP A 85 13.91 -1.14 -5.02
N VAL A 86 13.01 -0.20 -4.73
CA VAL A 86 11.89 0.16 -5.63
C VAL A 86 12.41 0.52 -7.02
N LEU A 87 13.44 1.37 -7.09
CA LEU A 87 14.04 1.78 -8.36
C LEU A 87 14.69 0.63 -9.10
N GLY A 88 15.39 -0.26 -8.39
CA GLY A 88 15.92 -1.49 -8.97
C GLY A 88 14.83 -2.32 -9.62
N GLN A 89 13.65 -2.38 -9.01
CA GLN A 89 12.53 -3.15 -9.55
C GLN A 89 11.84 -2.49 -10.75
N ILE A 90 11.65 -1.17 -10.74
CA ILE A 90 10.95 -0.48 -11.85
C ILE A 90 11.85 -0.11 -13.02
N PHE A 91 13.14 0.14 -12.78
CA PHE A 91 14.11 0.54 -13.80
C PHE A 91 15.10 -0.57 -14.16
N GLY A 92 15.19 -1.63 -13.36
CA GLY A 92 16.07 -2.79 -13.59
C GLY A 92 17.52 -2.54 -13.18
N THR A 93 18.12 -1.42 -13.60
CA THR A 93 19.52 -1.10 -13.30
C THR A 93 19.68 0.29 -12.71
N LYS A 94 20.71 0.44 -11.87
CA LYS A 94 21.08 1.73 -11.27
C LYS A 94 21.51 2.77 -12.32
N ASP A 95 21.99 2.33 -13.48
CA ASP A 95 22.37 3.20 -14.58
C ASP A 95 21.15 3.91 -15.18
N VAL A 96 20.02 3.21 -15.31
CA VAL A 96 18.76 3.83 -15.75
C VAL A 96 18.30 4.87 -14.73
N SER A 97 18.33 4.56 -13.43
CA SER A 97 17.98 5.53 -12.38
C SER A 97 18.88 6.78 -12.43
N ARG A 98 20.18 6.61 -12.69
CA ARG A 98 21.12 7.73 -12.84
C ARG A 98 20.83 8.57 -14.09
N ALA A 99 20.55 7.92 -15.22
CA ALA A 99 20.19 8.60 -16.46
C ALA A 99 18.89 9.41 -16.31
N VAL A 100 17.91 8.88 -15.56
CA VAL A 100 16.67 9.59 -15.23
C VAL A 100 16.96 10.84 -14.38
N ALA A 101 17.79 10.73 -13.34
CA ALA A 101 18.19 11.89 -12.55
C ALA A 101 18.94 12.95 -13.38
N GLN A 102 19.84 12.51 -14.28
CA GLN A 102 20.55 13.41 -15.20
C GLN A 102 19.59 14.11 -16.16
N ASN A 103 18.65 13.39 -16.77
CA ASN A 103 17.66 13.99 -17.66
C ASN A 103 16.77 15.00 -16.92
N ALA A 104 16.33 14.65 -15.70
CA ALA A 104 15.55 15.57 -14.87
C ALA A 104 16.32 16.83 -14.49
N SER A 105 17.65 16.79 -14.38
CA SER A 105 18.47 17.98 -14.09
C SER A 105 18.38 19.01 -15.22
N ALA A 106 18.41 18.54 -16.46
CA ALA A 106 18.32 19.40 -17.64
C ALA A 106 16.97 20.13 -17.72
N THR A 107 15.89 19.49 -17.29
CA THR A 107 14.53 20.06 -17.38
C THR A 107 14.16 20.89 -16.14
N SER A 108 14.55 20.43 -14.94
CA SER A 108 14.21 21.12 -13.68
C SER A 108 15.16 22.26 -13.31
N GLY A 109 16.37 22.29 -13.90
CA GLY A 109 17.43 23.23 -13.55
C GLY A 109 18.07 22.96 -12.17
N LEU A 110 17.81 21.80 -11.57
CA LEU A 110 18.35 21.39 -10.28
C LEU A 110 19.66 20.61 -10.44
N ASP A 111 20.50 20.65 -9.41
CA ASP A 111 21.75 19.90 -9.41
C ASP A 111 21.49 18.38 -9.56
N PRO A 112 22.22 17.67 -10.45
CA PRO A 112 22.06 16.23 -10.65
C PRO A 112 22.24 15.42 -9.36
N SER A 113 23.07 15.90 -8.43
CA SER A 113 23.32 15.23 -7.14
C SER A 113 22.12 15.32 -6.20
N ILE A 114 21.40 16.44 -6.21
CA ILE A 114 20.15 16.62 -5.46
C ILE A 114 19.09 15.68 -6.03
N LEU A 115 18.92 15.68 -7.36
CA LEU A 115 17.96 14.81 -8.02
C LEU A 115 18.24 13.33 -7.80
N LYS A 116 19.51 12.92 -7.80
CA LYS A 116 19.90 11.54 -7.50
C LYS A 116 19.50 11.11 -6.08
N LYS A 117 19.50 12.03 -5.11
CA LYS A 117 19.02 11.78 -3.73
C LYS A 117 17.49 11.85 -3.64
N MET A 118 16.87 12.73 -4.41
CA MET A 118 15.42 12.91 -4.44
C MET A 118 14.69 11.74 -5.11
N LEU A 119 15.30 11.16 -6.14
CA LEU A 119 14.72 10.09 -6.96
C LEU A 119 14.27 8.86 -6.14
N PRO A 120 15.07 8.28 -5.22
CA PRO A 120 14.61 7.20 -4.34
C PRO A 120 13.51 7.64 -3.37
N MET A 121 13.54 8.87 -2.84
CA MET A 121 12.48 9.37 -1.96
C MET A 121 11.14 9.53 -2.70
N LEU A 122 11.20 10.08 -3.92
CA LEU A 122 10.02 10.20 -4.78
C LEU A 122 9.45 8.82 -5.14
N ALA A 123 10.32 7.85 -5.41
CA ALA A 123 9.91 6.49 -5.68
C ALA A 123 9.15 5.89 -4.49
N MET A 124 9.66 6.06 -3.27
CA MET A 124 8.98 5.60 -2.05
C MET A 124 7.62 6.28 -1.83
N LEU A 125 7.54 7.60 -2.02
CA LEU A 125 6.28 8.33 -1.92
C LEU A 125 5.23 7.81 -2.91
N VAL A 126 5.61 7.65 -4.18
CA VAL A 126 4.72 7.14 -5.23
C VAL A 126 4.32 5.70 -4.94
N THR A 127 5.27 4.86 -4.55
CA THR A 127 5.03 3.44 -4.20
C THR A 127 4.07 3.32 -3.04
N GLY A 128 4.31 4.03 -1.93
CA GLY A 128 3.47 3.96 -0.75
C GLY A 128 2.10 4.57 -0.97
N TYR A 129 2.00 5.64 -1.77
CA TYR A 129 0.72 6.18 -2.18
C TYR A 129 -0.09 5.19 -3.05
N MET A 130 0.56 4.57 -4.04
CA MET A 130 -0.07 3.55 -4.90
C MET A 130 -0.43 2.30 -4.10
N ALA A 131 0.39 1.89 -3.15
CA ALA A 131 0.10 0.77 -2.27
C ALA A 131 -1.12 1.06 -1.38
N ARG A 132 -1.24 2.26 -0.79
CA ARG A 132 -2.45 2.64 -0.03
C ARG A 132 -3.70 2.72 -0.89
N ARG A 133 -3.57 3.13 -2.17
CA ARG A 133 -4.71 3.31 -3.07
C ARG A 133 -5.14 2.03 -3.79
N GLY A 134 -4.17 1.23 -4.24
CA GLY A 134 -4.39 -0.05 -4.92
C GLY A 134 -4.53 -1.22 -3.96
N GLY A 135 -3.93 -1.13 -2.78
CA GLY A 135 -4.02 -2.10 -1.70
C GLY A 135 -5.00 -1.70 -0.61
N GLY A 136 -6.17 -1.15 -0.97
CA GLY A 136 -7.27 -0.82 -0.05
C GLY A 136 -7.84 -2.00 0.76
N ALA A 137 -7.10 -3.12 0.90
CA ALA A 137 -7.43 -4.25 1.75
C ALA A 137 -6.23 -4.94 2.43
N VAL A 138 -4.96 -4.50 2.32
CA VAL A 138 -3.86 -5.17 3.05
C VAL A 138 -2.79 -4.22 3.60
N ALA A 139 -2.76 -4.18 4.94
CA ALA A 139 -1.66 -3.78 5.83
C ALA A 139 -1.22 -2.30 5.80
N ALA A 140 -1.94 -1.47 6.54
CA ALA A 140 -1.28 -0.49 7.42
C ALA A 140 -0.81 -1.23 8.69
N PRO A 141 0.29 -0.81 9.36
CA PRO A 141 0.58 -1.30 10.70
C PRO A 141 -0.52 -0.79 11.63
N SER A 142 -1.39 -1.69 12.05
CA SER A 142 -2.47 -1.44 13.00
C SER A 142 -1.88 -1.08 14.38
N SER A 143 -1.57 0.19 14.58
CA SER A 143 -1.54 0.81 15.90
C SER A 143 -2.80 1.66 16.04
N GLY A 144 -3.91 1.01 16.40
CA GLY A 144 -5.19 1.69 16.65
C GLY A 144 -6.38 0.83 16.24
N GLY A 145 -6.95 0.09 17.20
CA GLY A 145 -8.12 -0.75 16.98
C GLY A 145 -9.31 0.04 16.43
N GLY A 146 -9.92 -0.46 15.36
CA GLY A 146 -11.11 0.15 14.79
C GLY A 146 -11.64 -0.62 13.59
N LEU A 147 -12.76 -1.32 13.80
CA LEU A 147 -13.85 -1.68 12.86
C LEU A 147 -13.54 -2.43 11.54
N GLY A 148 -12.35 -2.34 10.96
CA GLY A 148 -11.93 -3.07 9.76
C GLY A 148 -11.64 -4.54 10.03
N ASP A 149 -11.16 -4.87 11.22
CA ASP A 149 -10.92 -6.25 11.67
C ASP A 149 -12.24 -7.02 11.89
N LEU A 150 -13.27 -6.32 12.36
CA LEU A 150 -14.62 -6.87 12.53
C LEU A 150 -15.31 -7.13 11.18
N LEU A 151 -15.07 -6.29 10.17
CA LEU A 151 -15.63 -6.50 8.83
C LEU A 151 -14.85 -7.54 8.02
N GLY A 152 -13.52 -7.62 8.21
CA GLY A 152 -12.66 -8.66 7.64
C GLY A 152 -12.92 -10.04 8.23
N GLY A 153 -13.22 -10.13 9.52
CA GLY A 153 -13.65 -11.36 10.19
C GLY A 153 -15.06 -11.81 9.82
N LEU A 154 -15.95 -10.87 9.43
CA LEU A 154 -17.32 -11.17 9.02
C LEU A 154 -17.43 -11.58 7.54
N MET A 155 -16.58 -11.02 6.68
CA MET A 155 -16.58 -11.29 5.23
C MET A 155 -15.49 -12.30 4.81
N GLY A 156 -14.91 -13.02 5.78
CA GLY A 156 -13.78 -13.93 5.61
C GLY A 156 -13.98 -15.27 6.30
N GLY A 157 -15.15 -15.88 6.12
CA GLY A 157 -15.38 -17.33 6.20
C GLY A 157 -14.72 -18.13 7.33
N GLY A 158 -15.40 -18.18 8.48
CA GLY A 158 -15.66 -19.40 9.23
C GLY A 158 -14.48 -20.29 9.63
N ALA A 159 -13.96 -20.10 10.86
CA ALA A 159 -13.72 -21.20 11.79
C ALA A 159 -13.29 -20.70 13.18
N ARG A 160 -14.22 -20.78 14.15
CA ARG A 160 -14.04 -21.38 15.50
C ARG A 160 -12.62 -21.34 16.09
N SER A 161 -12.40 -20.50 17.10
CA SER A 161 -12.63 -20.91 18.49
C SER A 161 -12.26 -19.79 19.44
N SER A 162 -13.26 -19.37 20.19
CA SER A 162 -13.22 -18.47 21.33
C SER A 162 -12.52 -19.10 22.53
N SER A 163 -11.81 -18.25 23.30
CA SER A 163 -11.64 -18.47 24.75
C SER A 163 -11.44 -17.13 25.47
N ALA A 164 -12.53 -16.37 25.67
CA ALA A 164 -12.69 -15.52 26.85
C ALA A 164 -14.19 -15.20 27.04
N PRO A 165 -14.79 -15.46 28.21
CA PRO A 165 -16.21 -15.22 28.46
C PRO A 165 -16.47 -13.79 28.97
N GLY A 166 -17.56 -13.19 28.51
CA GLY A 166 -18.02 -11.87 28.96
C GLY A 166 -19.35 -11.42 28.35
N ALA A 167 -20.43 -12.12 28.69
CA ALA A 167 -21.83 -11.68 28.83
C ALA A 167 -22.47 -10.67 27.83
N GLY A 168 -23.44 -11.20 27.06
CA GLY A 168 -24.80 -10.65 26.78
C GLY A 168 -24.93 -9.32 26.02
N ALA A 169 -25.99 -9.03 25.27
CA ALA A 169 -27.19 -9.74 24.87
C ALA A 169 -27.85 -8.90 23.74
N SER A 170 -27.99 -9.46 22.53
CA SER A 170 -28.85 -9.06 21.39
C SER A 170 -28.25 -9.70 20.12
N GLY A 171 -28.74 -10.81 19.57
CA GLY A 171 -30.12 -11.27 19.45
C GLY A 171 -30.63 -10.91 18.06
N GLY A 172 -31.05 -11.92 17.28
CA GLY A 172 -31.92 -11.67 16.16
C GLY A 172 -32.08 -12.82 15.17
N LEU A 173 -31.02 -13.11 14.41
CA LEU A 173 -31.15 -13.94 13.19
C LEU A 173 -30.23 -15.16 13.15
N GLY A 174 -29.11 -15.15 13.88
CA GLY A 174 -28.30 -16.36 14.08
C GLY A 174 -29.03 -17.42 14.91
N SER A 175 -29.84 -16.98 15.87
CA SER A 175 -30.58 -17.84 16.81
C SER A 175 -31.89 -18.42 16.26
N LEU A 176 -32.22 -18.19 14.99
CA LEU A 176 -33.29 -18.93 14.30
C LEU A 176 -32.74 -19.99 13.34
N LEU A 177 -31.48 -19.89 12.92
CA LEU A 177 -30.79 -20.97 12.20
C LEU A 177 -30.17 -21.99 13.15
N ASP A 178 -29.78 -21.55 14.36
CA ASP A 178 -29.21 -22.38 15.41
C ASP A 178 -30.33 -22.78 16.40
N LEU A 179 -31.23 -23.66 15.95
CA LEU A 179 -32.49 -23.96 16.65
C LEU A 179 -32.30 -24.98 17.80
N ASP A 180 -31.18 -25.69 17.86
CA ASP A 180 -30.81 -26.57 18.98
C ASP A 180 -29.52 -26.14 19.72
N GLY A 181 -28.78 -25.17 19.19
CA GLY A 181 -27.76 -24.41 19.92
C GLY A 181 -26.36 -25.02 19.91
N ASP A 182 -25.99 -25.76 18.86
CA ASP A 182 -24.68 -26.42 18.76
C ASP A 182 -23.66 -25.65 17.88
N GLY A 183 -24.13 -24.67 17.11
CA GLY A 183 -23.28 -23.82 16.26
C GLY A 183 -22.79 -24.45 14.95
N ASN A 184 -23.35 -25.58 14.49
CA ASN A 184 -23.00 -26.23 13.21
C ASN A 184 -24.24 -26.46 12.32
N ALA A 185 -24.62 -25.45 11.54
CA ALA A 185 -25.74 -25.54 10.58
C ALA A 185 -25.59 -26.65 9.49
N LEU A 186 -24.41 -27.27 9.35
CA LEU A 186 -24.17 -28.39 8.44
C LEU A 186 -24.71 -29.72 8.99
N ASP A 187 -24.77 -29.90 10.32
CA ASP A 187 -25.29 -31.13 10.92
C ASP A 187 -26.83 -31.17 10.87
N ASP A 188 -27.49 -30.01 11.00
CA ASP A 188 -28.94 -29.86 10.83
C ASP A 188 -29.42 -30.24 9.43
N ILE A 189 -28.66 -29.85 8.40
CA ILE A 189 -28.97 -30.16 7.01
C ILE A 189 -28.74 -31.66 6.72
N LEU A 190 -27.71 -32.26 7.34
CA LEU A 190 -27.41 -33.68 7.20
C LEU A 190 -28.43 -34.56 7.96
N GLY A 191 -28.92 -34.09 9.11
CA GLY A 191 -29.98 -34.72 9.89
C GLY A 191 -31.34 -34.72 9.19
N MET A 192 -31.68 -33.65 8.44
CA MET A 192 -32.88 -33.65 7.59
C MET A 192 -32.74 -34.58 6.39
N ALA A 193 -31.55 -34.72 5.80
CA ALA A 193 -31.29 -35.62 4.66
C ALA A 193 -31.33 -37.11 5.06
N GLY A 194 -30.85 -37.46 6.26
CA GLY A 194 -30.92 -38.83 6.79
C GLY A 194 -32.35 -39.30 7.13
N LYS A 195 -33.27 -38.36 7.37
CA LYS A 195 -34.67 -38.66 7.73
C LYS A 195 -35.57 -38.97 6.53
N LEU A 196 -35.09 -38.76 5.29
CA LEU A 196 -35.82 -39.05 4.05
C LEU A 196 -35.53 -40.44 3.46
N MET A 197 -34.56 -41.18 4.02
CA MET A 197 -34.16 -42.51 3.53
C MET A 197 -34.56 -43.66 4.47
N ARG A 198 -35.45 -43.39 5.43
CA ARG A 198 -36.04 -44.39 6.32
C ARG A 198 -37.54 -44.53 6.10
#